data_AF-A0A7V3F4S0-F1
#
_entry.id   AF-A0A7V3F4S0-F1
#
_cell.length_a   1.000
_cell.length_b   1.000
_cell.length_c   1.000
_cell.angle_alpha   90.00
_cell.angle_beta   90.00
_cell.angle_gamma   90.00
#
_symmetry.space_group_name_H-M   'P 1'
#
loop_
_entity.id
_entity.type
_entity.pdbx_description
1 polymer ?
#
loop_
_entity_poly.entity_id
_entity_poly.type
_entity_poly.pdbx_seq_one_letter_code
_entity_poly.pdbx_strand_id
1 'polypeptide(L)'
;MPKLAVRGAFAAWRTVLTRADGPRSPMYPTASAFLSQAAAKHGMVIGVVMTADRLMHEWDEQRRAPRVVVYGVSRAYDPVEANDFWWAPAPE
;
A
#
# COMPACT_ATOMS: atom_id res chain seq x y z
N MET A 1 -14.80 -18.56 18.40
CA MET A 1 -13.34 -18.58 18.13
C MET A 1 -12.80 -17.56 17.10
N PRO A 2 -13.56 -16.75 16.33
CA PRO A 2 -12.94 -15.85 15.34
C PRO A 2 -12.33 -14.54 15.91
N LYS A 3 -12.78 -14.08 17.09
CA LYS A 3 -12.35 -12.79 17.65
C LYS A 3 -10.87 -12.74 18.09
N LEU A 4 -10.27 -13.88 18.43
CA LEU A 4 -8.87 -13.98 18.84
C LEU A 4 -7.92 -13.93 17.63
N ALA A 5 -8.28 -14.60 16.53
CA ALA A 5 -7.53 -14.57 15.28
C ALA A 5 -7.50 -13.16 14.66
N VAL A 6 -8.64 -12.45 14.66
CA VAL A 6 -8.72 -11.06 14.17
C VAL A 6 -7.87 -10.11 15.03
N ARG A 7 -7.87 -10.27 16.36
CA ARG A 7 -7.01 -9.49 17.25
C ARG A 7 -5.53 -9.79 17.05
N GLY A 8 -5.16 -11.05 16.84
CA GLY A 8 -3.79 -11.46 16.54
C GLY A 8 -3.28 -10.89 15.22
N ALA A 9 -4.09 -10.98 14.16
CA ALA A 9 -3.77 -10.40 12.85
C ALA A 9 -3.63 -8.87 12.91
N PHE A 10 -4.54 -8.19 13.61
CA PHE A 10 -4.45 -6.74 13.80
C PHE A 10 -3.23 -6.32 14.64
N ALA A 11 -2.89 -7.09 15.67
CA ALA A 11 -1.69 -6.85 16.46
C ALA A 11 -0.42 -7.02 15.61
N ALA A 12 -0.30 -8.11 14.85
CA ALA A 12 0.83 -8.36 13.95
C ALA A 12 0.96 -7.26 12.87
N TRP A 13 -0.16 -6.81 12.30
CA TRP A 13 -0.21 -5.68 11.38
C TRP A 13 0.38 -4.41 12.00
N ARG A 14 -0.12 -4.01 13.18
CA ARG A 14 0.27 -2.77 13.83
C ARG A 14 1.70 -2.78 14.38
N THR A 15 2.16 -3.90 14.92
CA THR A 15 3.43 -3.95 15.67
C THR A 15 4.61 -4.41 14.84
N VAL A 16 4.40 -5.30 13.85
CA VAL A 16 5.48 -5.88 13.05
C VAL A 16 5.52 -5.23 11.67
N LEU A 17 4.41 -5.30 10.92
CA LEU A 17 4.38 -4.86 9.53
C LEU A 17 4.53 -3.34 9.39
N THR A 18 3.74 -2.54 10.11
CA THR A 18 3.83 -1.07 10.01
C THR A 18 5.18 -0.51 10.47
N ARG A 19 5.83 -1.14 11.47
CA ARG A 19 7.16 -0.71 11.95
C ARG A 19 8.28 -1.05 10.98
N ALA A 20 8.19 -2.20 10.31
CA ALA A 20 9.16 -2.59 9.28
C ALA A 20 9.00 -1.76 8.00
N ASP A 21 7.75 -1.43 7.63
CA ASP A 21 7.38 -0.78 6.37
C ASP A 21 7.49 0.77 6.43
N GLY A 22 6.96 1.42 7.48
CA GLY A 22 6.80 2.88 7.51
C GLY A 22 8.08 3.71 7.29
N PRO A 23 9.05 3.68 8.23
CA PRO A 23 10.23 4.53 8.17
C PRO A 23 11.19 4.18 7.03
N ARG A 24 11.19 2.94 6.56
CA ARG A 24 12.19 2.39 5.62
C ARG A 24 11.68 2.29 4.18
N SER A 25 10.37 2.35 3.95
CA SER A 25 9.82 2.23 2.60
C SER A 25 10.32 3.37 1.70
N PRO A 26 10.83 3.06 0.50
CA PRO A 26 11.18 4.08 -0.49
C PRO A 26 9.94 4.65 -1.20
N MET A 27 8.77 4.07 -0.97
CA MET A 27 7.51 4.43 -1.59
C MET A 27 6.63 5.30 -0.68
N TYR A 28 5.75 6.08 -1.30
CA TYR A 28 4.65 6.78 -0.65
C TYR A 28 3.36 6.62 -1.48
N PRO A 29 2.25 6.14 -0.87
CA PRO A 29 2.14 5.57 0.47
C PRO A 29 3.00 4.30 0.67
N THR A 30 3.28 3.93 1.92
CA THR A 30 3.97 2.66 2.23
C THR A 30 3.06 1.46 1.88
N ALA A 31 3.58 0.24 1.80
CA ALA A 31 2.78 -0.92 1.37
C ALA A 31 1.56 -1.17 2.28
N SER A 32 1.72 -1.00 3.59
CA SER A 32 0.64 -1.12 4.56
C SER A 32 -0.40 0.01 4.47
N ALA A 33 0.04 1.25 4.22
CA ALA A 33 -0.86 2.36 3.99
C ALA A 33 -1.62 2.20 2.67
N PHE A 34 -0.94 1.73 1.62
CA PHE A 34 -1.53 1.41 0.32
C PHE A 34 -2.60 0.33 0.45
N LEU A 35 -2.31 -0.80 1.12
CA LEU A 35 -3.32 -1.85 1.35
C LEU A 35 -4.53 -1.31 2.09
N SER A 36 -4.32 -0.47 3.11
CA SER A 36 -5.43 0.13 3.87
C SER A 36 -6.31 1.01 2.97
N GLN A 37 -5.71 1.80 2.09
CA GLN A 37 -6.42 2.66 1.14
C GLN A 37 -7.14 1.84 0.06
N ALA A 38 -6.45 0.86 -0.54
CA ALA A 38 -7.00 0.00 -1.58
C ALA A 38 -8.14 -0.88 -1.05
N ALA A 39 -7.99 -1.43 0.16
CA ALA A 39 -9.05 -2.19 0.81
C ALA A 39 -10.26 -1.33 1.17
N ALA A 40 -10.05 -0.06 1.55
CA ALA A 40 -11.14 0.88 1.80
C ALA A 40 -11.89 1.28 0.52
N LYS A 41 -11.19 1.42 -0.61
CA LYS A 41 -11.75 1.83 -1.90
C LYS A 41 -12.42 0.68 -2.66
N HIS A 42 -11.75 -0.47 -2.72
CA HIS A 42 -12.10 -1.59 -3.61
C HIS A 42 -12.48 -2.89 -2.88
N GLY A 43 -12.41 -2.89 -1.54
CA GLY A 43 -12.66 -4.06 -0.70
C GLY A 43 -11.39 -4.88 -0.44
N MET A 44 -11.40 -5.68 0.64
CA MET A 44 -10.19 -6.36 1.14
C MET A 44 -9.53 -7.30 0.13
N VAL A 45 -10.32 -8.07 -0.63
CA VAL A 45 -9.78 -9.02 -1.62
C VAL A 45 -9.03 -8.29 -2.72
N ILE A 46 -9.64 -7.26 -3.30
CA ILE A 46 -9.03 -6.46 -4.36
C ILE A 46 -7.85 -5.65 -3.82
N GLY A 47 -7.98 -5.08 -2.62
CA GLY A 47 -6.88 -4.38 -1.96
C GLY A 47 -5.63 -5.24 -1.80
N VAL A 48 -5.79 -6.52 -1.42
CA VAL A 48 -4.66 -7.47 -1.34
C VAL A 48 -4.06 -7.75 -2.70
N VAL A 49 -4.88 -7.98 -3.73
CA VAL A 49 -4.41 -8.21 -5.11
C VAL A 49 -3.63 -7.01 -5.63
N MET A 50 -4.16 -5.80 -5.49
CA MET A 50 -3.49 -4.57 -5.91
C MET A 50 -2.18 -4.34 -5.15
N THR A 51 -2.14 -4.64 -3.85
CA THR A 51 -0.92 -4.49 -3.06
C THR A 51 0.14 -5.51 -3.49
N ALA A 52 -0.26 -6.74 -3.80
CA ALA A 52 0.65 -7.76 -4.30
C ALA A 52 1.20 -7.38 -5.68
N ASP A 53 0.34 -6.89 -6.58
CA ASP A 53 0.74 -6.35 -7.88
C ASP A 53 1.78 -5.25 -7.73
N ARG A 54 1.46 -4.21 -6.95
CA ARG A 54 2.36 -3.09 -6.65
C ARG A 54 3.74 -3.52 -6.15
N LEU A 55 3.78 -4.47 -5.21
CA LEU A 55 5.03 -4.97 -4.65
C LEU A 55 5.90 -5.69 -5.69
N MET A 56 5.31 -6.32 -6.71
CA MET A 56 6.06 -7.02 -7.76
C MET A 56 6.81 -6.06 -8.69
N HIS A 57 6.29 -4.85 -8.94
CA HIS A 57 6.96 -3.85 -9.81
C HIS A 57 7.61 -2.69 -9.05
N GLU A 58 7.54 -2.68 -7.70
CA GLU A 58 8.08 -1.61 -6.85
C GLU A 58 9.54 -1.25 -7.20
N TRP A 59 10.39 -2.25 -7.46
CA TRP A 59 11.81 -2.04 -7.72
C TRP A 59 12.08 -1.12 -8.90
N ASP A 60 11.30 -1.26 -9.98
CA ASP A 60 11.40 -0.41 -11.15
C ASP A 60 10.67 0.91 -10.94
N GLU A 61 9.53 0.87 -10.24
CA GLU A 61 8.68 2.04 -10.00
C GLU A 61 9.40 3.11 -9.17
N GLN A 62 10.27 2.71 -8.23
CA GLN A 62 11.13 3.63 -7.47
C GLN A 62 11.96 4.58 -8.35
N ARG A 63 12.26 4.20 -9.60
CA ARG A 63 13.06 5.00 -10.54
C ARG A 63 12.22 5.82 -11.51
N ARG A 64 10.94 5.46 -11.69
CA ARG A 64 10.05 6.01 -12.71
C ARG A 64 9.00 6.95 -12.13
N ALA A 65 8.47 6.60 -10.95
CA ALA A 65 7.45 7.36 -10.28
C ALA A 65 7.92 8.79 -9.94
N PRO A 66 7.03 9.78 -9.99
CA PRO A 66 7.29 11.11 -9.46
C PRO A 66 7.77 11.04 -8.02
N ARG A 67 8.71 11.91 -7.63
CA ARG A 67 9.21 11.94 -6.24
C ARG A 67 8.49 13.00 -5.42
N VAL A 68 8.09 12.64 -4.21
CA VAL A 68 7.49 13.53 -3.20
C VAL A 68 8.36 13.57 -1.95
N VAL A 69 8.39 14.72 -1.27
CA VAL A 69 9.09 14.85 0.03
C VAL A 69 8.07 14.68 1.14
N VAL A 70 8.20 13.60 1.90
CA VAL A 70 7.33 13.30 3.04
C VAL A 70 8.21 13.04 4.26
N TYR A 71 7.92 13.75 5.35
CA TYR A 71 8.73 13.71 6.58
C TYR A 71 10.22 14.02 6.35
N GLY A 72 10.53 14.91 5.40
CA GLY A 72 11.91 15.27 5.05
C GLY A 72 12.66 14.22 4.23
N VAL A 73 12.00 13.13 3.82
CA VAL A 73 12.59 12.06 2.99
C VAL A 73 11.94 12.08 1.61
N SER A 74 12.75 12.00 0.55
CA SER A 74 12.25 11.86 -0.81
C SER A 74 11.83 10.41 -1.08
N ARG A 75 10.59 10.22 -1.50
CA ARG A 75 9.95 8.92 -1.74
C ARG A 75 9.33 8.90 -3.13
N ALA A 76 9.29 7.72 -3.75
CA ALA A 76 8.56 7.49 -5.00
C ALA A 76 7.05 7.50 -4.74
N TYR A 77 6.31 8.31 -5.49
CA TYR A 77 4.88 8.51 -5.32
C TYR A 77 4.09 7.58 -6.22
N ASP A 78 3.40 6.63 -5.59
CA ASP A 78 2.68 5.58 -6.28
C ASP A 78 1.37 5.27 -5.52
N PRO A 79 0.33 6.09 -5.73
CA PRO A 79 -0.95 6.02 -5.02
C PRO A 79 -1.89 4.96 -5.59
N VAL A 80 -2.98 4.65 -4.87
CA VAL A 80 -4.00 3.68 -5.31
C VAL A 80 -4.59 4.04 -6.67
N GLU A 81 -4.80 5.33 -6.92
CA GLU A 81 -5.32 5.88 -8.17
C GLU A 81 -4.41 5.61 -9.38
N ALA A 82 -3.10 5.41 -9.16
CA ALA A 82 -2.18 5.03 -10.22
C ALA A 82 -2.24 3.53 -10.53
N ASN A 83 -2.84 2.73 -9.65
CA ASN A 83 -2.85 1.27 -9.68
C ASN A 83 -4.24 0.66 -9.92
N ASP A 84 -5.31 1.47 -9.94
CA ASP A 84 -6.69 0.99 -10.14
C ASP A 84 -7.26 1.23 -11.54
N PHE A 85 -6.43 1.65 -12.50
CA PHE A 85 -6.83 1.93 -13.89
C PHE A 85 -7.49 0.74 -14.62
N TRP A 86 -7.22 -0.50 -14.18
CA TRP A 86 -7.80 -1.73 -14.75
C TRP A 86 -9.08 -2.19 -14.02
N TRP A 87 -9.37 -1.60 -12.86
CA TRP A 87 -10.48 -2.00 -11.98
C TRP A 87 -11.58 -0.94 -11.90
N ALA A 88 -11.22 0.36 -11.93
CA ALA A 88 -12.15 1.47 -12.00
C ALA A 88 -12.36 1.89 -13.48
N PRO A 89 -13.59 2.17 -13.93
CA PRO A 89 -13.80 2.78 -15.24
C PRO A 89 -13.11 4.16 -15.29
N ALA A 90 -12.58 4.53 -16.45
CA ALA A 90 -11.96 5.84 -16.65
C ALA A 90 -12.94 6.97 -16.23
N PRO A 91 -12.47 8.02 -15.55
CA PRO A 91 -13.33 9.17 -15.29
C PRO A 91 -13.74 9.81 -16.63
N GLU A 92 -15.04 10.08 -16.80
CA GLU A 92 -15.61 10.87 -17.92
C GLU A 92 -15.08 12.32 -17.93
#